data_AF-A0A5M9J6Z0-F1
#
_entry.id   AF-A0A5M9J6Z0-F1
#
_cell.length_a   1.000
_cell.length_b   1.000
_cell.length_c   1.000
_cell.angle_alpha   90.00
_cell.angle_beta   90.00
_cell.angle_gamma   90.00
#
_symmetry.space_group_name_H-M   'P 1'
#
loop_
_entity.id
_entity.type
_entity.pdbx_description
1 polymer ?
#
loop_
_entity_poly.entity_id
_entity_poly.type
_entity_poly.pdbx_seq_one_letter_code
_entity_poly.pdbx_strand_id
1 'polypeptide(L)'
;MNCLASYEPMSDFSSWIRNLLFLRNIIYPLNPQSKFRTLFKMRPTSILRSGGDGEVGKYGKYLGGWGNLGSQPQKGVASYALSANRQRPLAGALNAAIFNTWRRFRGQVLYVAPPFIIAYTAMEWAIERNEYLNSKPGRLEFAGEEE
;
A
#
# COMPACT_ATOMS: atom_id res chain seq x y z
N MET A 1 33.96 6.20 -31.72
CA MET A 1 33.72 7.62 -32.04
C MET A 1 32.88 7.69 -33.31
N ASN A 2 31.69 8.29 -33.17
CA ASN A 2 30.84 8.96 -34.17
C ASN A 2 30.40 8.20 -35.44
N CYS A 3 29.14 7.74 -35.42
CA CYS A 3 28.27 7.73 -36.60
C CYS A 3 26.98 8.49 -36.22
N LEU A 4 27.03 9.81 -36.34
CA LEU A 4 25.84 10.65 -36.33
C LEU A 4 25.05 10.30 -37.59
N ALA A 5 23.87 9.70 -37.42
CA ALA A 5 22.93 9.54 -38.52
C ALA A 5 22.37 10.93 -38.86
N SER A 6 22.78 11.42 -40.03
CA SER A 6 22.29 12.63 -40.66
C SER A 6 20.76 12.65 -40.69
N TYR A 7 20.18 13.73 -40.18
CA TYR A 7 18.75 14.03 -40.29
C TYR A 7 18.56 14.78 -41.62
N GLU A 8 18.24 14.08 -42.71
CA GLU A 8 17.89 14.72 -43.98
C GLU A 8 16.40 15.10 -44.01
N PRO A 9 16.04 16.31 -44.49
CA PRO A 9 14.67 16.81 -44.48
C PRO A 9 13.77 16.02 -45.45
N MET A 10 12.60 15.66 -44.92
CA MET A 10 11.57 14.82 -45.53
C MET A 10 10.95 15.45 -46.79
N SER A 11 11.40 15.04 -47.98
CA SER A 11 10.94 15.58 -49.27
C SER A 11 10.05 14.65 -50.11
N ASP A 12 9.68 13.46 -49.62
CA ASP A 12 8.93 12.47 -50.44
C ASP A 12 7.77 11.77 -49.71
N PHE A 13 6.55 11.96 -50.21
CA PHE A 13 5.31 11.33 -49.73
C PHE A 13 5.33 9.79 -49.88
N SER A 14 6.07 9.27 -50.87
CA SER A 14 6.28 7.83 -51.08
C SER A 14 7.06 7.17 -49.93
N SER A 15 8.01 7.89 -49.33
CA SER A 15 8.82 7.41 -48.21
C SER A 15 8.03 7.44 -46.89
N TRP A 16 7.10 8.38 -46.74
CA TRP A 16 6.16 8.44 -45.61
C TRP A 16 5.24 7.21 -45.57
N ILE A 17 4.67 6.78 -46.71
CA ILE A 17 3.81 5.58 -46.77
C ILE A 17 4.60 4.30 -46.44
N ARG A 18 5.84 4.17 -46.94
CA ARG A 18 6.68 2.99 -46.67
C ARG A 18 7.07 2.89 -45.20
N ASN A 19 7.38 4.01 -44.54
CA ASN A 19 7.70 4.03 -43.11
C ASN A 19 6.45 3.76 -42.25
N LEU A 20 5.26 4.22 -42.67
CA LEU A 20 4.00 3.93 -42.00
C LEU A 20 3.65 2.42 -42.04
N LEU A 21 3.91 1.75 -43.17
CA LEU A 21 3.72 0.29 -43.31
C LEU A 21 4.73 -0.51 -42.48
N PHE A 22 5.98 -0.04 -42.36
CA PHE A 22 7.01 -0.69 -41.55
C PHE A 22 6.70 -0.57 -40.05
N LEU A 23 6.23 0.60 -39.60
CA LEU A 23 5.81 0.83 -38.21
C LEU A 23 4.53 0.09 -37.83
N ARG A 24 3.63 -0.16 -38.79
CA ARG A 24 2.40 -0.93 -38.56
C ARG A 24 2.65 -2.43 -38.29
N ASN A 25 3.77 -2.98 -38.76
CA ASN A 25 4.12 -4.40 -38.60
C ASN A 25 4.89 -4.70 -37.29
N ILE A 26 5.41 -3.67 -36.62
CA ILE A 26 6.13 -3.81 -35.34
C ILE A 26 5.17 -3.68 -34.14
N ILE A 27 4.06 -2.94 -34.28
CA ILE A 27 3.18 -2.59 -33.15
C ILE A 27 1.96 -3.53 -33.01
N TYR A 28 1.53 -4.25 -34.05
CA TYR A 28 0.36 -5.14 -33.97
C TYR A 28 0.63 -6.54 -34.56
N PRO A 29 0.96 -7.56 -33.74
CA PRO A 29 0.79 -8.94 -34.18
C PRO A 29 -0.71 -9.21 -34.33
N LEU A 30 -1.18 -9.33 -35.59
CA LEU A 30 -2.44 -9.99 -35.90
C LEU A 30 -2.36 -11.42 -35.36
N ASN A 31 -3.13 -11.73 -34.31
CA ASN A 31 -3.49 -13.09 -33.92
C ASN A 31 -4.90 -13.38 -34.43
N PRO A 32 -5.06 -14.01 -35.61
CA PRO A 32 -6.37 -14.38 -36.14
C PRO A 32 -6.68 -15.86 -35.89
N GLN A 33 -6.56 -16.38 -34.67
CA GLN A 33 -7.04 -17.75 -34.35
C GLN A 33 -7.46 -17.85 -32.89
N SER A 34 -8.78 -17.85 -32.59
CA SER A 34 -9.39 -18.52 -31.40
C SER A 34 -10.81 -18.08 -30.99
N LYS A 35 -11.64 -17.43 -31.84
CA LYS A 35 -12.98 -16.99 -31.41
C LYS A 35 -14.16 -17.64 -32.14
N PHE A 36 -14.22 -18.96 -32.17
CA PHE A 36 -15.50 -19.68 -32.30
C PHE A 36 -15.46 -21.00 -31.53
N ARG A 37 -15.60 -20.96 -30.20
CA ARG A 37 -15.85 -22.17 -29.40
C ARG A 37 -16.83 -21.87 -28.27
N THR A 38 -18.03 -22.45 -28.45
CA THR A 38 -18.95 -22.97 -27.43
C THR A 38 -19.69 -22.00 -26.49
N LEU A 39 -20.95 -21.76 -26.87
CA LEU A 39 -22.17 -22.08 -26.11
C LEU A 39 -21.99 -22.24 -24.59
N PHE A 40 -22.66 -21.36 -23.86
CA PHE A 40 -22.81 -21.31 -22.40
C PHE A 40 -23.28 -22.66 -21.83
N LYS A 41 -22.33 -23.55 -21.49
CA LYS A 41 -22.61 -24.75 -20.70
C LYS A 41 -22.21 -24.44 -19.26
N MET A 42 -23.17 -23.99 -18.46
CA MET A 42 -23.01 -23.87 -17.01
C MET A 42 -22.74 -25.28 -16.47
N ARG A 43 -21.50 -25.54 -16.05
CA ARG A 43 -21.16 -26.79 -15.35
C ARG A 43 -21.51 -26.58 -13.88
N PRO A 44 -22.26 -27.50 -13.24
CA PRO A 44 -22.45 -27.44 -11.79
C PRO A 44 -21.09 -27.54 -11.10
N THR A 45 -20.81 -26.63 -10.17
CA THR A 45 -19.54 -26.62 -9.42
C THR A 45 -19.45 -27.90 -8.60
N SER A 46 -18.44 -28.72 -8.85
CA SER A 46 -18.16 -29.90 -8.03
C SER A 46 -17.91 -29.47 -6.59
N ILE A 47 -18.48 -30.20 -5.63
CA ILE A 47 -18.09 -30.12 -4.21
C ILE A 47 -16.58 -30.39 -4.13
N LEU A 48 -15.82 -29.41 -3.61
CA LEU A 48 -14.37 -29.47 -3.47
C LEU A 48 -14.02 -30.54 -2.44
N ARG A 49 -13.72 -31.74 -2.94
CA ARG A 49 -13.15 -32.86 -2.18
C ARG A 49 -11.64 -32.87 -2.42
N SER A 50 -10.91 -31.98 -1.74
CA SER A 50 -9.43 -32.06 -1.67
C SER A 50 -8.92 -31.11 -0.58
N GLY A 51 -8.03 -31.58 0.29
CA GLY A 51 -7.35 -30.82 1.34
C GLY A 51 -6.34 -29.80 0.82
N GLY A 52 -6.64 -29.18 -0.32
CA GLY A 52 -5.93 -28.06 -0.91
C GLY A 52 -6.75 -26.81 -0.70
N ASP A 53 -6.09 -25.80 -0.17
CA ASP A 53 -6.67 -24.52 0.15
C ASP A 53 -7.51 -23.94 -1.02
N GLY A 54 -8.80 -23.65 -0.77
CA GLY A 54 -9.77 -23.29 -1.83
C GLY A 54 -9.36 -22.07 -2.66
N GLU A 55 -9.85 -22.02 -3.91
CA GLU A 55 -9.53 -20.99 -4.92
C GLU A 55 -9.63 -19.56 -4.35
N VAL A 56 -8.51 -18.82 -4.40
CA VAL A 56 -8.46 -17.43 -3.90
C VAL A 56 -9.26 -16.52 -4.82
N GLY A 57 -10.10 -15.66 -4.24
CA GLY A 57 -11.01 -14.76 -4.95
C GLY A 57 -12.43 -15.32 -5.14
N LYS A 58 -12.69 -16.55 -4.70
CA LYS A 58 -14.02 -17.18 -4.72
C LYS A 58 -14.45 -17.54 -3.30
N TYR A 59 -15.76 -17.52 -3.03
CA TYR A 59 -16.34 -17.86 -1.72
C TYR A 59 -15.91 -16.94 -0.56
N GLY A 60 -15.66 -15.65 -0.82
CA GLY A 60 -15.27 -14.66 0.21
C GLY A 60 -13.86 -14.83 0.75
N LYS A 61 -13.03 -15.64 0.08
CA LYS A 61 -11.67 -15.95 0.51
C LYS A 61 -10.64 -15.17 -0.30
N TYR A 62 -9.91 -14.27 0.36
CA TYR A 62 -8.94 -13.36 -0.27
C TYR A 62 -7.47 -13.71 -0.03
N LEU A 63 -7.20 -14.73 0.77
CA LEU A 63 -5.86 -15.22 1.05
C LEU A 63 -5.84 -16.73 0.90
N GLY A 64 -4.87 -17.25 0.17
CA GLY A 64 -4.65 -18.68 0.07
C GLY A 64 -3.39 -19.16 0.78
N GLY A 65 -3.13 -20.46 0.72
CA GLY A 65 -1.98 -21.12 1.34
C GLY A 65 -0.68 -20.95 0.54
N TRP A 66 0.38 -21.61 1.01
CA TRP A 66 1.68 -21.64 0.34
C TRP A 66 1.55 -22.19 -1.09
N GLY A 67 2.12 -21.46 -2.06
CA GLY A 67 2.00 -21.80 -3.48
C GLY A 67 0.77 -21.23 -4.19
N ASN A 68 -0.25 -20.76 -3.45
CA ASN A 68 -1.45 -20.12 -4.00
C ASN A 68 -1.92 -18.95 -3.13
N LEU A 69 -1.04 -17.96 -2.90
CA LEU A 69 -1.33 -16.82 -2.01
C LEU A 69 -2.37 -15.84 -2.58
N GLY A 70 -2.75 -15.96 -3.85
CA GLY A 70 -3.69 -15.03 -4.52
C GLY A 70 -3.11 -13.66 -4.90
N SER A 71 -1.80 -13.49 -4.78
CA SER A 71 -1.08 -12.31 -5.30
C SER A 71 -1.04 -12.32 -6.82
N GLN A 72 -0.87 -11.13 -7.42
CA GLN A 72 -0.49 -10.99 -8.83
C GLN A 72 0.78 -11.82 -9.13
N PRO A 73 0.89 -12.43 -10.32
CA PRO A 73 2.06 -13.23 -10.69
C PRO A 73 3.31 -12.35 -10.75
N GLN A 74 4.32 -12.70 -9.95
CA GLN A 74 5.60 -12.00 -9.89
C GLN A 74 6.65 -12.75 -10.72
N LYS A 75 7.24 -12.08 -11.72
CA LYS A 75 8.31 -12.63 -12.56
C LYS A 75 9.45 -11.61 -12.63
N GLY A 76 10.70 -12.08 -12.48
CA GLY A 76 11.90 -11.24 -12.65
C GLY A 76 12.38 -10.50 -11.39
N VAL A 77 11.83 -10.80 -10.21
CA VAL A 77 12.33 -10.25 -8.93
C VAL A 77 13.31 -11.24 -8.31
N ALA A 78 14.57 -10.83 -8.17
CA ALA A 78 15.61 -11.61 -7.49
C ALA A 78 15.87 -11.04 -6.09
N SER A 79 15.62 -11.84 -5.05
CA SER A 79 15.89 -11.48 -3.65
C SER A 79 17.14 -12.17 -3.14
N TYR A 80 18.07 -11.40 -2.58
CA TYR A 80 19.30 -11.92 -1.99
C TYR A 80 19.25 -11.76 -0.46
N ALA A 81 19.69 -12.79 0.26
CA ALA A 81 19.77 -12.75 1.71
C ALA A 81 21.07 -13.42 2.20
N LEU A 82 21.63 -12.90 3.29
CA LEU A 82 22.77 -13.52 3.98
C LEU A 82 22.25 -14.31 5.19
N SER A 83 22.81 -15.51 5.45
CA SER A 83 22.50 -16.29 6.66
C SER A 83 22.71 -15.45 7.93
N ALA A 84 21.77 -15.57 8.89
CA ALA A 84 21.80 -14.81 10.15
C ALA A 84 23.06 -15.05 10.98
N ASN A 85 23.62 -16.27 10.93
CA ASN A 85 24.84 -16.63 11.65
C ASN A 85 26.09 -15.90 11.13
N ARG A 86 26.02 -15.32 9.92
CA ARG A 86 27.10 -14.52 9.31
C ARG A 86 26.91 -13.02 9.47
N GLN A 87 25.80 -12.58 10.07
CA GLN A 87 25.53 -11.16 10.33
C GLN A 87 25.88 -10.81 11.79
N ARG A 88 26.37 -9.59 12.02
CA ARG A 88 26.51 -9.05 13.38
C ARG A 88 25.16 -8.42 13.76
N PRO A 89 24.39 -9.00 14.71
CA PRO A 89 22.97 -8.65 14.89
C PRO A 89 22.72 -7.20 15.32
N LEU A 90 23.69 -6.54 15.97
CA LEU A 90 23.57 -5.16 16.47
C LEU A 90 24.64 -4.22 15.90
N ALA A 91 25.37 -4.63 14.86
CA ALA A 91 26.37 -3.75 14.27
C ALA A 91 25.72 -2.47 13.74
N GLY A 92 26.18 -1.31 14.23
CA GLY A 92 25.66 0.00 13.82
C GLY A 92 24.26 0.34 14.34
N ALA A 93 23.67 -0.51 15.19
CA ALA A 93 22.30 -0.30 15.68
C ALA A 93 22.16 1.02 16.45
N LEU A 94 23.13 1.43 17.26
CA LEU A 94 23.04 2.67 18.03
C LEU A 94 22.96 3.91 17.12
N ASN A 95 23.90 4.06 16.18
CA ASN A 95 23.91 5.21 15.29
C ASN A 95 22.71 5.19 14.33
N ALA A 96 22.42 4.03 13.72
CA ALA A 96 21.32 3.91 12.77
C ALA A 96 19.93 4.02 13.43
N ALA A 97 19.73 3.40 14.60
CA ALA A 97 18.43 3.39 15.25
C ALA A 97 18.06 4.77 15.81
N ILE A 98 18.98 5.50 16.44
CA ILE A 98 18.66 6.80 17.05
C ILE A 98 18.20 7.80 15.98
N PHE A 99 18.97 7.99 14.92
CA PHE A 99 18.62 8.96 13.88
C PHE A 99 17.39 8.52 13.06
N ASN A 100 17.25 7.22 12.78
CA ASN A 100 16.08 6.71 12.08
C ASN A 100 14.79 6.82 12.93
N THR A 101 14.90 6.61 14.24
CA THR A 101 13.77 6.71 15.16
C THR A 101 13.32 8.16 15.31
N TRP A 102 14.25 9.11 15.50
CA TRP A 102 13.92 10.53 15.56
C TRP A 102 13.21 11.01 14.28
N ARG A 103 13.72 10.63 13.11
CA ARG A 103 13.12 11.00 11.82
C ARG A 103 11.70 10.45 11.65
N ARG A 104 11.39 9.26 12.20
CA ARG A 104 10.03 8.70 12.19
C ARG A 104 9.12 9.37 13.23
N PHE A 105 9.64 9.60 14.43
CA PHE A 105 8.91 10.24 15.54
C PHE A 105 8.41 11.63 15.17
N ARG A 106 9.28 12.47 14.58
CA ARG A 106 8.90 13.85 14.22
C ARG A 106 7.73 13.95 13.23
N GLY A 107 7.50 12.93 12.41
CA GLY A 107 6.36 12.89 11.48
C GLY A 107 5.05 12.48 12.12
N GLN A 108 5.09 11.86 13.30
CA GLN A 108 3.91 11.34 14.00
C GLN A 108 3.56 12.17 15.24
N VAL A 109 4.55 12.78 15.88
CA VAL A 109 4.36 13.54 17.12
C VAL A 109 3.32 14.66 16.99
N LEU A 110 3.21 15.29 15.82
CA LEU A 110 2.23 16.36 15.59
C LEU A 110 0.79 15.85 15.44
N TYR A 111 0.58 14.58 15.14
CA TYR A 111 -0.75 13.98 15.11
C TYR A 111 -1.15 13.41 16.47
N VAL A 112 -0.16 12.95 17.23
CA VAL A 112 -0.36 12.26 18.51
C VAL A 112 -0.39 13.24 19.68
N ALA A 113 0.50 14.25 19.70
CA ALA A 113 0.63 15.16 20.83
C ALA A 113 -0.59 16.07 21.05
N PRO A 114 -1.20 16.70 20.02
CA PRO A 114 -2.34 17.59 20.25
C PRO A 114 -3.54 16.94 20.98
N PRO A 115 -4.05 15.76 20.57
CA PRO A 115 -5.17 15.15 21.28
C PRO A 115 -4.81 14.74 22.71
N PHE A 116 -3.56 14.30 22.97
CA PHE A 116 -3.13 13.95 24.32
C PHE A 116 -3.01 15.16 25.24
N ILE A 117 -2.48 16.29 24.74
CA ILE A 117 -2.40 17.53 25.51
C ILE A 117 -3.80 18.00 25.86
N ILE A 118 -4.72 18.04 24.90
CA ILE A 118 -6.12 18.47 25.12
C ILE A 118 -6.78 17.57 26.16
N ALA A 119 -6.65 16.24 26.02
CA ALA A 119 -7.25 15.29 26.96
C ALA A 119 -6.70 15.47 28.38
N TYR A 120 -5.39 15.68 28.52
CA TYR A 120 -4.76 15.90 29.82
C TYR A 120 -5.25 17.20 30.47
N THR A 121 -5.24 18.32 29.73
CA THR A 121 -5.71 19.60 30.25
C THR A 121 -7.21 19.59 30.60
N ALA A 122 -8.03 18.90 29.81
CA ALA A 122 -9.46 18.77 30.09
C ALA A 122 -9.71 17.92 31.34
N MET A 123 -8.88 16.90 31.57
CA MET A 123 -8.95 16.05 32.76
C MET A 123 -8.54 16.82 34.03
N GLU A 124 -7.43 17.56 34.00
CA GLU A 124 -7.04 18.41 35.12
C GLU A 124 -8.13 19.44 35.46
N TRP A 125 -8.67 20.11 34.45
CA TRP A 125 -9.80 21.03 34.63
C TRP A 125 -11.02 20.35 35.27
N ALA A 126 -11.37 19.14 34.81
CA ALA A 126 -12.50 18.40 35.34
C ALA A 126 -12.30 18.00 36.81
N ILE A 127 -11.07 17.60 37.19
CA ILE A 127 -10.73 17.24 38.58
C ILE A 127 -10.83 18.47 39.49
N GLU A 128 -10.15 19.56 39.12
CA GLU A 128 -10.15 20.80 39.90
C GLU A 128 -11.58 21.34 40.05
N ARG A 129 -12.36 21.33 38.97
CA ARG A 129 -13.76 21.77 39.00
C ARG A 129 -14.62 20.88 39.91
N ASN A 130 -14.41 19.56 39.89
CA ASN A 130 -15.15 18.63 40.74
C ASN A 130 -14.81 18.81 42.22
N GLU A 131 -13.53 18.96 42.55
CA GLU A 131 -13.09 19.22 43.93
C GLU A 131 -13.61 20.56 44.45
N TYR A 132 -13.55 21.61 43.61
CA TYR A 132 -14.05 22.93 43.97
C TYR A 132 -15.56 22.93 44.25
N LEU A 133 -16.38 22.27 43.42
CA LEU A 133 -17.83 22.15 43.67
C LEU A 133 -18.16 21.42 44.98
N ASN A 134 -17.35 20.43 45.36
CA ASN A 134 -17.54 19.68 46.60
C ASN A 134 -16.92 20.37 47.82
N SER A 135 -16.18 21.46 47.63
CA SER A 135 -15.57 22.25 48.69
C SER A 135 -16.56 23.21 49.37
N LYS A 136 -16.22 23.67 50.57
CA LYS A 136 -17.01 24.67 51.32
C LYS A 136 -17.21 25.99 50.55
N PRO A 137 -16.18 26.62 49.95
CA PRO A 137 -16.36 27.86 49.20
C PRO A 137 -17.22 27.65 47.94
N GLY A 138 -17.02 26.55 47.19
CA GLY A 138 -17.84 26.25 46.02
C GLY A 138 -19.32 26.05 46.35
N ARG A 139 -19.63 25.44 47.50
CA ARG A 139 -21.03 25.33 47.95
C ARG A 139 -21.65 26.68 48.28
N LEU A 140 -20.89 27.63 48.83
CA LEU A 140 -21.38 28.97 49.16
C LEU A 140 -21.67 29.80 47.91
N GLU A 141 -20.87 29.66 46.86
CA GLU A 141 -21.03 30.41 45.61
C GLU A 141 -22.15 29.84 44.72
N PHE A 142 -22.28 28.51 44.61
CA PHE A 142 -23.29 27.88 43.75
C PHE A 142 -24.63 27.56 44.46
N ALA A 143 -24.73 27.64 45.79
CA ALA A 143 -26.00 27.43 46.49
C ALA A 143 -26.99 28.60 46.36
N GLY A 144 -26.57 29.75 45.82
CA GLY A 144 -27.42 30.94 45.61
C GLY A 144 -27.87 31.18 44.16
N GLU A 145 -27.44 30.34 43.21
CA GLU A 145 -27.77 30.49 41.78
C GLU A 145 -29.00 29.64 41.35
N GLU A 146 -29.68 28.97 42.28
CA GLU A 146 -30.91 28.18 42.02
C GLU A 146 -32.22 29.00 42.09
N GLU A 147 -32.20 30.34 42.06
CA GLU A 147 -33.39 31.21 41.91
C GLU A 147 -33.50 31.90 40.55
#